data_AF-K7GHR7-F1
#
_entry.id   AF-K7GHR7-F1
#
_cell.length_a   1.000
_cell.length_b   1.000
_cell.length_c   1.000
_cell.angle_alpha   90.00
_cell.angle_beta   90.00
_cell.angle_gamma   90.00
#
_symmetry.space_group_name_H-M   'P 1'
#
loop_
_entity.id
_entity.type
_entity.pdbx_description
1 polymer ?
#
loop_
_entity_poly.entity_id
_entity_poly.type
_entity_poly.pdbx_seq_one_letter_code
_entity_poly.pdbx_strand_id
1 'polypeptide(L)'
;MALCGKSWLANEGSKHLCLLFWFSLNVGLFWKTFLLYYHGPQYYYLHQMLGLGLCISRASASVLNVNCSLILLPMCRILLAFLRGSQKVASRKTRRLLDKSKTFHVTCGVTICVFSGLHVAAHLVNVLNFSMNYTEEFLALNAASYRGEDPRKLLFTTVPGLTGVLMVLVLFLMCTASTYAIRLSDYDIFWYTHNLFFVFYVLLMVHVSGGVLKYQINLEEHPPGCFHPNTSLQEDIPVPGSFEEPFPEYSPEAFPPEPEQFVEKNFVGICTEEPKFQSHFPETWLWISGPLCLYCAERLYRYFRSNKPVTIVSVISHPCNVLELRMRKENFKARPGQYIILHCPRASALESHPFTLTMCPTDTKATFGVHLKIVGDWTERFQDLLLLHSRQNTEILPNFHQRNYPKVYVDGPFGSPSEESLNYEVSLCVAGGIGVTPFASILNTLLYVSPTHLKPFSQ
;
A
#
# COMPACT_ATOMS: atom_id res chain seq x y z
N MET A 1 -9.04 -23.52 -29.91
CA MET A 1 -9.35 -22.91 -28.60
C MET A 1 -8.54 -23.47 -27.42
N ALA A 2 -8.30 -24.79 -27.31
CA ALA A 2 -7.56 -25.38 -26.17
C ALA A 2 -6.07 -24.97 -26.04
N LEU A 3 -5.37 -24.76 -27.16
CA LEU A 3 -3.98 -24.25 -27.18
C LEU A 3 -3.86 -22.82 -26.63
N CYS A 4 -4.88 -21.99 -26.86
CA CYS A 4 -4.95 -20.63 -26.34
C CYS A 4 -5.14 -20.63 -24.82
N GLY A 5 -5.99 -21.52 -24.29
CA GLY A 5 -6.24 -21.65 -22.85
C GLY A 5 -5.03 -22.16 -22.06
N LYS A 6 -4.33 -23.19 -22.56
CA LYS A 6 -3.09 -23.70 -21.90
C LYS A 6 -1.97 -22.66 -21.93
N SER A 7 -1.78 -21.97 -23.06
CA SER A 7 -0.81 -20.88 -23.18
C SER A 7 -1.17 -19.70 -22.28
N TRP A 8 -2.45 -19.29 -22.24
CA TRP A 8 -2.93 -18.24 -21.35
C TRP A 8 -2.74 -18.59 -19.88
N LEU A 9 -3.10 -19.80 -19.45
CA LEU A 9 -2.93 -20.25 -18.06
C LEU A 9 -1.45 -20.36 -17.67
N ALA A 10 -0.60 -20.82 -18.58
CA ALA A 10 0.85 -20.87 -18.36
C ALA A 10 1.47 -19.47 -18.20
N ASN A 11 0.88 -18.47 -18.86
CA ASN A 11 1.39 -17.10 -18.95
C ASN A 11 0.81 -16.15 -17.89
N GLU A 12 -0.51 -16.15 -17.70
CA GLU A 12 -1.24 -15.24 -16.80
C GLU A 12 -1.74 -15.94 -15.52
N GLY A 13 -1.76 -17.28 -15.48
CA GLY A 13 -2.34 -18.02 -14.36
C GLY A 13 -1.67 -17.75 -13.02
N SER A 14 -0.34 -17.59 -12.98
CA SER A 14 0.39 -17.31 -11.73
C SER A 14 0.04 -15.95 -11.14
N LYS A 15 -0.21 -14.94 -11.98
CA LYS A 15 -0.68 -13.61 -11.56
C LYS A 15 -2.06 -13.70 -10.94
N HIS A 16 -2.99 -14.38 -11.60
CA HIS A 16 -4.35 -14.54 -11.09
C HIS A 16 -4.40 -15.37 -9.80
N LEU A 17 -3.55 -16.40 -9.68
CA LEU A 17 -3.43 -17.19 -8.45
C LEU A 17 -2.90 -16.35 -7.28
N CYS A 18 -1.89 -15.51 -7.52
CA CYS A 18 -1.38 -14.59 -6.50
C CYS A 18 -2.43 -13.55 -6.08
N LEU A 19 -3.16 -12.98 -7.05
CA LEU A 19 -4.26 -12.05 -6.77
C LEU A 19 -5.40 -12.73 -6.01
N LEU A 20 -5.75 -13.97 -6.36
CA LEU A 20 -6.78 -14.74 -5.66
C LEU A 20 -6.35 -15.06 -4.23
N PHE A 21 -5.09 -15.45 -4.02
CA PHE A 21 -4.54 -15.66 -2.69
C PHE A 21 -4.60 -14.38 -1.84
N TRP A 22 -4.15 -13.24 -2.39
CA TRP A 22 -4.23 -11.95 -1.70
C TRP A 22 -5.69 -11.55 -1.41
N PHE A 23 -6.61 -11.77 -2.35
CA PHE A 23 -8.03 -11.49 -2.14
C PHE A 23 -8.61 -12.35 -1.00
N SER A 24 -8.35 -13.65 -1.02
CA SER A 24 -8.77 -14.57 0.05
C SER A 24 -8.17 -14.18 1.41
N LEU A 25 -6.94 -13.70 1.45
CA LEU A 25 -6.32 -13.20 2.68
C LEU A 25 -7.06 -11.97 3.23
N ASN A 26 -7.47 -11.04 2.36
CA ASN A 26 -8.25 -9.87 2.78
C ASN A 26 -9.63 -10.26 3.29
N VAL A 27 -10.34 -11.14 2.59
CA VAL A 27 -11.66 -11.63 3.02
C VAL A 27 -11.56 -12.41 4.33
N GLY A 28 -10.58 -13.31 4.43
CA GLY A 28 -10.35 -14.09 5.65
C GLY A 28 -10.00 -13.22 6.84
N LEU A 29 -9.18 -12.18 6.65
CA LEU A 29 -8.84 -11.23 7.71
C LEU A 29 -10.06 -10.40 8.12
N PHE A 30 -10.83 -9.89 7.16
CA PHE A 30 -12.07 -9.17 7.44
C PHE A 30 -13.03 -10.02 8.28
N TRP A 31 -13.29 -11.25 7.84
CA TRP A 31 -14.23 -12.14 8.51
C TRP A 31 -13.74 -12.55 9.90
N LYS A 32 -12.45 -12.89 10.04
CA LYS A 32 -11.83 -13.21 11.34
C LYS A 32 -11.99 -12.06 12.33
N THR A 33 -11.65 -10.83 11.92
CA THR A 33 -11.80 -9.66 12.79
C THR A 33 -13.27 -9.37 13.08
N PHE A 34 -14.15 -9.50 12.08
CA PHE A 34 -15.59 -9.30 12.28
C PHE A 34 -16.14 -10.24 13.37
N LEU A 35 -15.86 -11.55 13.27
CA LEU A 35 -16.30 -12.54 14.25
C LEU A 35 -15.69 -12.30 15.64
N LEU A 36 -14.43 -11.86 15.71
CA LEU A 36 -13.77 -11.54 16.96
C LEU A 36 -14.50 -10.43 17.74
N TYR A 37 -14.95 -9.38 17.05
CA TYR A 37 -15.67 -8.27 17.70
C TYR A 37 -17.17 -8.53 17.86
N TYR A 38 -17.72 -9.52 17.14
CA TYR A 38 -19.13 -9.90 17.24
C TYR A 38 -19.37 -10.92 18.38
N HIS A 39 -18.49 -11.92 18.53
CA HIS A 39 -18.64 -13.00 19.53
C HIS A 39 -17.64 -12.93 20.69
N GLY A 40 -16.64 -12.04 20.64
CA GLY A 40 -15.61 -11.97 21.67
C GLY A 40 -16.17 -11.45 23.00
N PRO A 41 -16.05 -12.20 24.12
CA PRO A 41 -16.60 -11.78 25.41
C PRO A 41 -15.98 -10.47 25.93
N GLN A 42 -14.69 -10.25 25.66
CA GLN A 42 -13.97 -9.00 25.97
C GLN A 42 -14.53 -7.73 25.31
N TYR A 43 -15.35 -7.89 24.26
CA TYR A 43 -15.96 -6.77 23.53
C TYR A 43 -17.46 -6.66 23.78
N TYR A 44 -18.04 -7.51 24.64
CA TYR A 44 -19.49 -7.61 24.82
C TYR A 44 -20.14 -6.24 25.09
N TYR A 45 -19.67 -5.51 26.11
CA TYR A 45 -20.21 -4.18 26.46
C TYR A 45 -20.02 -3.14 25.35
N LEU A 46 -18.86 -3.16 24.68
CA LEU A 46 -18.58 -2.25 23.56
C LEU A 46 -19.47 -2.56 22.35
N HIS A 47 -19.70 -3.84 22.08
CA HIS A 47 -20.57 -4.31 21.00
C HIS A 47 -22.03 -3.97 21.29
N GLN A 48 -22.51 -4.11 22.52
CA GLN A 48 -23.87 -3.73 22.90
C GLN A 48 -24.12 -2.23 22.68
N MET A 49 -23.10 -1.39 22.94
CA MET A 49 -23.20 0.06 22.72
C MET A 49 -23.12 0.46 21.24
N LEU A 50 -22.15 -0.10 20.49
CA LEU A 50 -21.85 0.34 19.12
C LEU A 50 -22.47 -0.51 18.01
N GLY A 51 -22.92 -1.72 18.34
CA GLY A 51 -23.52 -2.69 17.43
C GLY A 51 -22.59 -3.11 16.28
N LEU A 52 -23.19 -3.37 15.12
CA LEU A 52 -22.49 -3.82 13.91
C LEU A 52 -21.47 -2.81 13.38
N GLY A 53 -21.63 -1.52 13.69
CA GLY A 53 -20.68 -0.49 13.28
C GLY A 53 -19.28 -0.74 13.85
N LEU A 54 -19.17 -1.27 15.08
CA LEU A 54 -17.90 -1.68 15.67
C LEU A 54 -17.25 -2.79 14.85
N CYS A 55 -17.97 -3.89 14.60
CA CYS A 55 -17.46 -5.05 13.88
C CYS A 55 -16.98 -4.66 12.47
N ILE A 56 -17.77 -3.87 11.74
CA ILE A 56 -17.42 -3.43 10.38
C ILE A 56 -16.23 -2.48 10.39
N SER A 57 -16.19 -1.51 11.32
CA SER A 57 -15.09 -0.54 11.40
C SER A 57 -13.75 -1.20 11.72
N ARG A 58 -13.73 -2.22 12.60
CA ARG A 58 -12.52 -2.96 12.98
C ARG A 58 -12.08 -3.93 11.89
N ALA A 59 -13.03 -4.64 11.28
CA ALA A 59 -12.74 -5.53 10.16
C ALA A 59 -12.16 -4.78 8.96
N SER A 60 -12.74 -3.62 8.61
CA SER A 60 -12.20 -2.76 7.54
C SER A 60 -10.84 -2.17 7.91
N ALA A 61 -10.61 -1.78 9.17
CA ALA A 61 -9.31 -1.31 9.64
C ALA A 61 -8.20 -2.38 9.50
N SER A 62 -8.48 -3.65 9.82
CA SER A 62 -7.51 -4.74 9.63
C SER A 62 -7.13 -4.91 8.15
N VAL A 63 -8.12 -4.86 7.25
CA VAL A 63 -7.89 -4.91 5.80
C VAL A 63 -7.08 -3.71 5.33
N LEU A 64 -7.39 -2.51 5.82
CA LEU A 64 -6.65 -1.29 5.51
C LEU A 64 -5.20 -1.37 5.99
N ASN A 65 -4.94 -1.86 7.21
CA ASN A 65 -3.58 -2.04 7.74
C ASN A 65 -2.72 -2.92 6.83
N VAL A 66 -3.25 -4.06 6.38
CA VAL A 66 -2.53 -4.96 5.46
C VAL A 66 -2.28 -4.30 4.11
N ASN A 67 -3.29 -3.67 3.51
CA ASN A 67 -3.10 -3.07 2.18
C ASN A 67 -2.20 -1.83 2.20
N CYS A 68 -2.31 -0.99 3.23
CA CYS A 68 -1.39 0.12 3.47
C CYS A 68 0.03 -0.36 3.78
N SER A 69 0.21 -1.55 4.35
CA SER A 69 1.52 -2.18 4.53
C SER A 69 2.10 -2.66 3.18
N LEU A 70 1.28 -3.31 2.36
CA LEU A 70 1.71 -3.93 1.11
C LEU A 70 1.88 -2.95 -0.06
N ILE A 71 1.20 -1.80 -0.08
CA ILE A 71 1.18 -0.89 -1.24
C ILE A 71 2.54 -0.23 -1.56
N LEU A 72 3.44 -0.12 -0.58
CA LEU A 72 4.78 0.46 -0.76
C LEU A 72 5.78 -0.53 -1.36
N LEU A 73 5.66 -1.82 -1.02
CA LEU A 73 6.55 -2.89 -1.50
C LEU A 73 6.69 -2.95 -3.03
N PRO A 74 5.61 -2.89 -3.85
CA PRO A 74 5.73 -2.89 -5.31
C PRO A 74 6.41 -1.64 -5.88
N MET A 75 6.61 -0.58 -5.08
CA MET A 75 7.29 0.66 -5.49
C MET A 75 8.79 0.69 -5.11
N CYS A 76 9.28 -0.31 -4.36
CA CYS A 76 10.70 -0.51 -4.07
C CYS A 76 11.44 -1.11 -5.28
N ARG A 77 11.64 -0.29 -6.33
CA ARG A 77 12.12 -0.76 -7.64
C ARG A 77 13.51 -1.39 -7.61
N ILE A 78 14.42 -0.92 -6.76
CA ILE A 78 15.75 -1.52 -6.64
C ILE A 78 15.66 -2.89 -5.99
N LEU A 79 14.85 -3.02 -4.93
CA LEU A 79 14.62 -4.30 -4.28
C LEU A 79 14.00 -5.32 -5.25
N LEU A 80 13.00 -4.89 -6.03
CA LEU A 80 12.40 -5.72 -7.08
C LEU A 80 13.43 -6.14 -8.15
N ALA A 81 14.29 -5.21 -8.56
CA ALA A 81 15.36 -5.50 -9.52
C ALA A 81 16.40 -6.48 -8.96
N PHE A 82 16.75 -6.36 -7.67
CA PHE A 82 17.64 -7.29 -6.99
C PHE A 82 17.02 -8.68 -6.85
N LEU A 83 15.77 -8.77 -6.40
CA LEU A 83 15.02 -10.02 -6.31
C LEU A 83 14.90 -10.71 -7.68
N ARG A 84 14.70 -9.92 -8.75
CA ARG A 84 14.69 -10.41 -10.13
C ARG A 84 16.04 -10.99 -10.58
N GLY A 85 17.15 -10.41 -10.14
CA GLY A 85 18.51 -10.82 -10.51
C GLY A 85 19.11 -11.93 -9.63
N SER A 86 18.51 -12.22 -8.48
CA SER A 86 18.99 -13.27 -7.57
C SER A 86 18.80 -14.66 -8.15
N GLN A 87 19.85 -15.48 -8.15
CA GLN A 87 19.81 -16.87 -8.64
C GLN A 87 18.85 -17.77 -7.86
N LYS A 88 18.38 -17.34 -6.67
CA LYS A 88 17.37 -18.06 -5.88
C LYS A 88 15.96 -17.97 -6.49
N VAL A 89 15.68 -16.98 -7.35
CA VAL A 89 14.41 -16.89 -8.09
C VAL A 89 14.60 -17.55 -9.46
N ALA A 90 14.76 -18.87 -9.45
CA ALA A 90 15.00 -19.66 -10.65
C ALA A 90 13.76 -19.78 -11.57
N SER A 91 12.55 -19.60 -11.02
CA SER A 91 11.31 -19.75 -11.78
C SER A 91 10.98 -18.51 -12.62
N ARG A 92 10.91 -18.68 -13.94
CA ARG A 92 10.40 -17.65 -14.89
C ARG A 92 9.04 -17.11 -14.47
N LYS A 93 8.18 -17.94 -13.86
CA LYS A 93 6.85 -17.56 -13.39
C LYS A 93 6.88 -16.49 -12.28
N THR A 94 7.84 -16.60 -11.36
CA THR A 94 8.00 -15.66 -10.24
C THR A 94 8.58 -14.33 -10.71
N ARG A 95 9.53 -14.36 -11.66
CA ARG A 95 10.08 -13.15 -12.26
C ARG A 95 9.00 -12.31 -12.95
N ARG A 96 8.14 -12.97 -13.74
CA ARG A 96 7.00 -12.33 -14.41
C ARG A 96 5.99 -11.73 -13.43
N LEU A 97 5.78 -12.36 -12.28
CA LEU A 97 4.92 -11.81 -11.23
C LEU A 97 5.47 -10.48 -10.68
N LEU A 98 6.78 -10.42 -10.43
CA LEU A 98 7.47 -9.21 -9.97
C LEU A 98 7.40 -8.08 -11.01
N ASP A 99 7.42 -8.41 -12.30
CA ASP A 99 7.30 -7.41 -13.39
C ASP A 99 5.90 -6.78 -13.45
N LYS A 100 4.87 -7.42 -12.88
CA LYS A 100 3.50 -6.86 -12.74
C LYS A 100 3.27 -6.13 -11.41
N SER A 101 4.32 -5.79 -10.66
CA SER A 101 4.22 -5.10 -9.36
C SER A 101 3.37 -3.82 -9.41
N LYS A 102 3.47 -3.03 -10.49
CA LYS A 102 2.64 -1.83 -10.67
C LYS A 102 1.14 -2.15 -10.72
N THR A 103 0.76 -3.27 -11.34
CA THR A 103 -0.65 -3.69 -11.39
C THR A 103 -1.14 -4.02 -9.98
N PHE A 104 -0.32 -4.75 -9.21
CA PHE A 104 -0.61 -5.06 -7.82
C PHE A 104 -0.74 -3.81 -6.95
N HIS A 105 0.16 -2.82 -7.10
CA HIS A 105 0.04 -1.51 -6.41
C HIS A 105 -1.32 -0.84 -6.69
N VAL A 106 -1.76 -0.81 -7.96
CA VAL A 106 -3.04 -0.21 -8.33
C VAL A 106 -4.21 -0.99 -7.72
N THR A 107 -4.18 -2.33 -7.74
CA THR A 107 -5.21 -3.17 -7.10
C THR A 107 -5.27 -2.92 -5.59
N CYS A 108 -4.14 -2.83 -4.90
CA CYS A 108 -4.09 -2.44 -3.49
C CYS A 108 -4.66 -1.04 -3.27
N GLY A 109 -4.31 -0.06 -4.11
CA GLY A 109 -4.82 1.31 -4.03
C GLY A 109 -6.34 1.38 -4.15
N VAL A 110 -6.93 0.68 -5.12
CA VAL A 110 -8.41 0.59 -5.27
C VAL A 110 -9.05 -0.01 -4.03
N THR A 111 -8.44 -1.06 -3.48
CA THR A 111 -8.93 -1.74 -2.27
C THR A 111 -8.89 -0.82 -1.06
N ILE A 112 -7.84 -0.01 -0.91
CA ILE A 112 -7.75 1.02 0.12
C ILE A 112 -8.88 2.04 -0.07
N CYS A 113 -9.07 2.62 -1.27
CA CYS A 113 -10.15 3.61 -1.46
C CYS A 113 -11.54 3.00 -1.13
N VAL A 114 -11.82 1.74 -1.49
CA VAL A 114 -13.10 1.04 -1.18
C VAL A 114 -13.28 0.79 0.32
N PHE A 115 -12.30 0.15 0.98
CA PHE A 115 -12.41 -0.16 2.40
C PHE A 115 -12.31 1.08 3.29
N SER A 116 -11.67 2.16 2.84
CA SER A 116 -11.72 3.47 3.51
C SER A 116 -13.13 4.04 3.51
N GLY A 117 -13.86 3.95 2.39
CA GLY A 117 -15.27 4.35 2.34
C GLY A 117 -16.13 3.57 3.34
N LEU A 118 -15.98 2.24 3.36
CA LEU A 118 -16.66 1.36 4.32
C LEU A 118 -16.29 1.69 5.77
N HIS A 119 -15.02 1.93 6.04
CA HIS A 119 -14.50 2.26 7.36
C HIS A 119 -15.06 3.59 7.88
N VAL A 120 -15.08 4.63 7.05
CA VAL A 120 -15.67 5.93 7.39
C VAL A 120 -17.15 5.80 7.66
N ALA A 121 -17.90 5.10 6.78
CA ALA A 121 -19.33 4.89 6.98
C ALA A 121 -19.64 4.18 8.31
N ALA A 122 -18.88 3.14 8.65
CA ALA A 122 -19.02 2.43 9.92
C ALA A 122 -18.66 3.33 11.13
N HIS A 123 -17.63 4.17 11.02
CA HIS A 123 -17.29 5.12 12.08
C HIS A 123 -18.35 6.21 12.27
N LEU A 124 -19.00 6.69 11.21
CA LEU A 124 -20.11 7.64 11.34
C LEU A 124 -21.26 7.03 12.14
N VAL A 125 -21.60 5.77 11.89
CA VAL A 125 -22.59 5.03 12.69
C VAL A 125 -22.12 4.88 14.14
N ASN A 126 -20.84 4.56 14.38
CA ASN A 126 -20.31 4.44 15.73
C ASN A 126 -20.34 5.74 16.52
N VAL A 127 -20.03 6.88 15.89
CA VAL A 127 -20.09 8.19 16.56
C VAL A 127 -21.53 8.53 16.96
N LEU A 128 -22.51 8.21 16.12
CA LEU A 128 -23.93 8.34 16.46
C LEU A 128 -24.30 7.44 17.64
N ASN A 129 -23.87 6.18 17.63
CA ASN A 129 -24.14 5.24 18.71
C ASN A 129 -23.47 5.64 20.02
N PHE A 130 -22.25 6.18 19.99
CA PHE A 130 -21.59 6.75 21.18
C PHE A 130 -22.37 7.91 21.80
N SER A 131 -23.05 8.72 20.98
CA SER A 131 -23.88 9.83 21.47
C SER A 131 -25.22 9.34 22.05
N MET A 132 -25.90 8.42 21.35
CA MET A 132 -27.24 7.97 21.72
C MET A 132 -27.26 6.94 22.86
N ASN A 133 -26.30 6.01 22.86
CA ASN A 133 -26.21 4.89 23.79
C ASN A 133 -25.21 5.15 24.93
N TYR A 134 -24.98 6.41 25.27
CA TYR A 134 -24.17 6.80 26.43
C TYR A 134 -24.72 6.16 27.72
N THR A 135 -23.83 5.55 28.50
CA THR A 135 -24.17 4.92 29.79
C THR A 135 -23.43 5.56 30.95
N GLU A 136 -24.14 5.89 32.02
CA GLU A 136 -23.52 6.41 33.26
C GLU A 136 -22.84 5.31 34.08
N GLU A 137 -23.19 4.04 33.83
CA GLU A 137 -22.63 2.87 34.53
C GLU A 137 -21.18 2.58 34.10
N PHE A 138 -20.86 2.77 32.83
CA PHE A 138 -19.54 2.47 32.27
C PHE A 138 -18.87 3.71 31.65
N LEU A 139 -18.61 4.73 32.47
CA LEU A 139 -17.97 5.99 32.05
C LEU A 139 -16.66 5.77 31.27
N ALA A 140 -15.87 4.78 31.66
CA ALA A 140 -14.60 4.47 31.00
C ALA A 140 -14.80 4.03 29.54
N LEU A 141 -15.96 3.50 29.16
CA LEU A 141 -16.21 2.99 27.81
C LEU A 141 -16.68 4.08 26.83
N ASN A 142 -17.29 5.15 27.35
CA ASN A 142 -17.85 6.22 26.53
C ASN A 142 -16.76 7.06 25.86
N ALA A 143 -16.98 7.38 24.59
CA ALA A 143 -16.24 8.43 23.90
C ALA A 143 -16.92 9.80 24.04
N ALA A 144 -18.25 9.83 24.17
CA ALA A 144 -19.04 11.04 24.42
C ALA A 144 -18.93 11.48 25.87
N SER A 145 -19.04 12.79 26.10
CA SER A 145 -19.00 13.40 27.43
C SER A 145 -20.35 13.29 28.16
N TYR A 146 -21.44 13.32 27.40
CA TYR A 146 -22.81 13.23 27.91
C TYR A 146 -23.75 12.64 26.84
N ARG A 147 -24.92 12.17 27.27
CA ARG A 147 -25.95 11.60 26.39
C ARG A 147 -26.48 12.64 25.40
N GLY A 148 -26.46 12.30 24.12
CA GLY A 148 -26.93 13.19 23.04
C GLY A 148 -25.94 14.29 22.66
N GLU A 149 -24.65 14.19 23.03
CA GLU A 149 -23.60 15.10 22.55
C GLU A 149 -23.57 15.14 21.01
N ASP A 150 -23.45 16.34 20.40
CA ASP A 150 -23.43 16.45 18.94
C ASP A 150 -22.30 15.59 18.34
N PRO A 151 -22.61 14.61 17.47
CA PRO A 151 -21.65 13.76 16.78
C PRO A 151 -20.49 14.52 16.12
N ARG A 152 -20.75 15.75 15.65
CA ARG A 152 -19.72 16.59 15.02
C ARG A 152 -18.64 17.00 15.99
N LYS A 153 -18.98 17.21 17.26
CA LYS A 153 -17.99 17.54 18.28
C LYS A 153 -17.02 16.38 18.47
N LEU A 154 -17.54 15.15 18.63
CA LEU A 154 -16.74 13.93 18.69
C LEU A 154 -15.82 13.75 17.46
N LEU A 155 -16.32 14.08 16.26
CA LEU A 155 -15.53 13.97 15.03
C LEU A 155 -14.34 14.94 15.00
N PHE A 156 -14.47 16.17 15.50
CA PHE A 156 -13.42 17.19 15.40
C PHE A 156 -12.57 17.37 16.66
N THR A 157 -13.02 16.89 17.83
CA THR A 157 -12.25 16.99 19.09
C THR A 157 -11.40 15.75 19.37
N THR A 158 -11.80 14.57 18.87
CA THR A 158 -11.03 13.34 19.08
C THR A 158 -9.88 13.22 18.09
N VAL A 159 -8.75 12.67 18.55
CA VAL A 159 -7.58 12.43 17.69
C VAL A 159 -7.94 11.54 16.49
N PRO A 160 -8.63 10.40 16.64
CA PRO A 160 -9.00 9.56 15.50
C PRO A 160 -10.00 10.25 14.55
N GLY A 161 -10.92 11.07 15.08
CA GLY A 161 -11.88 11.80 14.26
C GLY A 161 -11.21 12.84 13.35
N LEU A 162 -10.43 13.76 13.93
CA LEU A 162 -9.77 14.82 13.16
C LEU A 162 -8.76 14.26 12.15
N THR A 163 -7.92 13.33 12.59
CA THR A 163 -6.96 12.67 11.69
C THR A 163 -7.66 11.87 10.60
N GLY A 164 -8.78 11.20 10.91
CA GLY A 164 -9.58 10.46 9.93
C GLY A 164 -10.12 11.36 8.83
N VAL A 165 -10.69 12.53 9.18
CA VAL A 165 -11.18 13.51 8.18
C VAL A 165 -10.04 14.01 7.29
N LEU A 166 -8.90 14.37 7.87
CA LEU A 166 -7.72 14.81 7.11
C LEU A 166 -7.19 13.70 6.19
N MET A 167 -7.16 12.45 6.66
CA MET A 167 -6.74 11.31 5.85
C MET A 167 -7.67 11.05 4.68
N VAL A 168 -8.99 11.16 4.88
CA VAL A 168 -9.98 11.01 3.79
C VAL A 168 -9.78 12.09 2.74
N LEU A 169 -9.54 13.34 3.14
CA LEU A 169 -9.25 14.43 2.21
C LEU A 169 -7.98 14.15 1.39
N VAL A 170 -6.89 13.76 2.05
CA VAL A 170 -5.63 13.42 1.37
C VAL A 170 -5.81 12.24 0.42
N LEU A 171 -6.50 11.18 0.87
CA LEU A 171 -6.77 10.00 0.05
C LEU A 171 -7.65 10.34 -1.16
N PHE A 172 -8.66 11.19 -0.98
CA PHE A 172 -9.52 11.66 -2.08
C PHE A 172 -8.72 12.41 -3.15
N LEU A 173 -7.84 13.34 -2.75
CA LEU A 173 -6.97 14.07 -3.68
C LEU A 173 -6.04 13.10 -4.43
N MET A 174 -5.42 12.16 -3.71
CA MET A 174 -4.54 11.14 -4.30
C MET A 174 -5.28 10.20 -5.27
N CYS A 175 -6.42 9.60 -4.86
CA CYS A 175 -7.18 8.67 -5.70
C CYS A 175 -7.68 9.41 -6.97
N THR A 176 -8.18 10.65 -6.84
CA THR A 176 -8.70 11.46 -7.95
C THR A 176 -7.61 11.79 -8.97
N ALA A 177 -6.48 12.35 -8.53
CA ALA A 177 -5.37 12.68 -9.42
C ALA A 177 -4.69 11.44 -10.04
N SER A 178 -4.84 10.27 -9.42
CA SER A 178 -4.34 8.99 -9.95
C SER A 178 -5.23 8.36 -11.03
N THR A 179 -6.39 8.95 -11.33
CA THR A 179 -7.27 8.48 -12.40
C THR A 179 -6.61 8.60 -13.78
N TYR A 180 -7.02 7.75 -14.72
CA TYR A 180 -6.47 7.72 -16.07
C TYR A 180 -6.64 9.06 -16.80
N ALA A 181 -7.80 9.70 -16.65
CA ALA A 181 -8.10 10.98 -17.30
C ALA A 181 -7.14 12.10 -16.86
N ILE A 182 -6.96 12.28 -15.54
CA ILE A 182 -6.08 13.33 -15.01
C ILE A 182 -4.62 13.03 -15.34
N ARG A 183 -4.16 11.79 -15.12
CA ARG A 183 -2.76 11.43 -15.38
C ARG A 183 -2.36 11.54 -16.86
N LEU A 184 -3.31 11.38 -17.79
CA LEU A 184 -3.05 11.62 -19.21
C LEU A 184 -3.08 13.09 -19.59
N SER A 185 -3.95 13.88 -18.94
CA SER A 185 -4.03 15.32 -19.19
C SER A 185 -2.81 16.04 -18.65
N ASP A 186 -2.42 15.73 -17.42
CA ASP A 186 -1.31 16.36 -16.71
C ASP A 186 -0.69 15.38 -15.72
N TYR A 187 0.54 14.96 -16.02
CA TYR A 187 1.28 14.01 -15.19
C TYR A 187 1.84 14.66 -13.92
N ASP A 188 2.06 15.97 -13.91
CA ASP A 188 2.65 16.68 -12.77
C ASP A 188 1.64 16.79 -11.64
N ILE A 189 0.37 17.06 -11.96
CA ILE A 189 -0.73 17.01 -10.96
C ILE A 189 -0.73 15.64 -10.28
N PHE A 190 -0.68 14.56 -11.06
CA PHE A 190 -0.57 13.20 -10.50
C PHE A 190 0.66 13.08 -9.60
N TRP A 191 1.83 13.51 -10.05
CA TRP A 191 3.08 13.33 -9.31
C TRP A 191 3.09 14.08 -7.97
N TYR A 192 2.69 15.36 -7.96
CA TYR A 192 2.68 16.18 -6.74
C TYR A 192 1.63 15.70 -5.73
N THR A 193 0.40 15.43 -6.20
CA THR A 193 -0.67 14.95 -5.31
C THR A 193 -0.38 13.55 -4.79
N HIS A 194 0.20 12.66 -5.59
CA HIS A 194 0.51 11.30 -5.15
C HIS A 194 1.61 11.29 -4.08
N ASN A 195 2.52 12.27 -4.05
CA ASN A 195 3.51 12.46 -2.97
C ASN A 195 2.88 12.80 -1.60
N LEU A 196 1.59 13.17 -1.54
CA LEU A 196 0.87 13.34 -0.27
C LEU A 196 0.76 12.03 0.53
N PHE A 197 1.15 10.89 -0.04
CA PHE A 197 1.24 9.63 0.71
C PHE A 197 2.12 9.76 1.96
N PHE A 198 3.18 10.58 1.96
CA PHE A 198 3.99 10.83 3.16
C PHE A 198 3.14 11.43 4.30
N VAL A 199 2.29 12.42 3.97
CA VAL A 199 1.36 13.03 4.92
C VAL A 199 0.32 12.01 5.37
N PHE A 200 -0.22 11.21 4.45
CA PHE A 200 -1.16 10.14 4.77
C PHE A 200 -0.59 9.14 5.79
N TYR A 201 0.66 8.68 5.63
CA TYR A 201 1.28 7.75 6.58
C TYR A 201 1.55 8.38 7.95
N VAL A 202 1.96 9.65 7.99
CA VAL A 202 2.11 10.37 9.27
C VAL A 202 0.77 10.47 9.99
N LEU A 203 -0.29 10.90 9.27
CA LEU A 203 -1.64 10.96 9.83
C LEU A 203 -2.14 9.59 10.27
N LEU A 204 -1.87 8.54 9.51
CA LEU A 204 -2.24 7.16 9.85
C LEU A 204 -1.56 6.69 11.14
N MET A 205 -0.29 7.03 11.38
CA MET A 205 0.39 6.69 12.65
C MET A 205 -0.24 7.40 13.85
N VAL A 206 -0.63 8.67 13.69
CA VAL A 206 -1.31 9.46 14.74
C VAL A 206 -2.76 9.02 14.92
N HIS A 207 -3.45 8.62 13.86
CA HIS A 207 -4.85 8.22 13.90
C HIS A 207 -5.12 7.09 14.90
N VAL A 208 -4.19 6.15 15.01
CA VAL A 208 -4.34 4.96 15.88
C VAL A 208 -3.92 5.21 17.32
N SER A 209 -3.29 6.35 17.64
CA SER A 209 -2.83 6.65 19.01
C SER A 209 -3.95 7.12 19.94
N GLY A 210 -5.13 7.42 19.41
CA GLY A 210 -6.23 8.02 20.19
C GLY A 210 -6.88 7.10 21.22
N GLY A 211 -6.65 5.78 21.18
CA GLY A 211 -7.07 4.84 22.25
C GLY A 211 -8.56 4.82 22.59
N VAL A 212 -9.43 5.32 21.71
CA VAL A 212 -10.87 5.54 21.97
C VAL A 212 -11.62 4.23 22.21
N LEU A 213 -11.24 3.15 21.51
CA LEU A 213 -11.88 1.84 21.66
C LEU A 213 -11.16 1.04 22.75
N LYS A 214 -11.94 0.54 23.72
CA LYS A 214 -11.45 -0.20 24.88
C LYS A 214 -12.06 -1.59 24.94
N TYR A 215 -11.35 -2.53 25.53
CA TYR A 215 -11.81 -3.89 25.78
C TYR A 215 -11.75 -4.20 27.27
N GLN A 216 -12.54 -5.19 27.70
CA GLN A 216 -12.57 -5.63 29.08
C GLN A 216 -11.39 -6.55 29.38
N ILE A 217 -10.73 -6.35 30.52
CA ILE A 217 -9.56 -7.15 30.95
C ILE A 217 -9.88 -8.21 32.00
N ASN A 218 -10.87 -7.97 32.88
CA ASN A 218 -11.22 -8.82 34.02
C ASN A 218 -12.43 -9.71 33.70
N LEU A 219 -12.27 -10.60 32.73
CA LEU A 219 -13.34 -11.50 32.29
C LEU A 219 -13.66 -12.62 33.30
N GLU A 220 -12.68 -13.02 34.11
CA GLU A 220 -12.87 -14.07 35.12
C GLU A 220 -13.64 -13.55 36.33
N GLU A 221 -13.34 -12.31 36.74
CA GLU A 221 -14.00 -11.63 37.86
C GLU A 221 -15.36 -11.03 37.48
N HIS A 222 -15.54 -10.68 36.20
CA HIS A 222 -16.77 -10.09 35.68
C HIS A 222 -17.16 -10.66 34.32
N PRO A 223 -17.74 -11.87 34.29
CA PRO A 223 -18.21 -12.45 33.03
C PRO A 223 -19.41 -11.64 32.49
N PRO A 224 -19.54 -11.48 31.16
CA PRO A 224 -20.68 -10.78 30.56
C PRO A 224 -22.04 -11.35 31.02
N GLY A 225 -22.90 -10.50 31.57
CA GLY A 225 -24.22 -10.91 32.10
C GLY A 225 -24.20 -11.50 33.51
N CYS A 226 -23.13 -11.29 34.28
CA CYS A 226 -23.10 -11.64 35.70
C CYS A 226 -24.09 -10.82 36.54
N PHE A 227 -24.58 -11.40 37.64
CA PHE A 227 -25.51 -10.71 38.56
C PHE A 227 -24.74 -10.04 39.69
N HIS A 228 -25.08 -8.77 39.97
CA HIS A 228 -24.67 -8.06 41.18
C HIS A 228 -25.68 -8.31 42.32
N PRO A 229 -25.26 -8.95 43.43
CA PRO A 229 -26.18 -9.29 44.53
C PRO A 229 -26.64 -8.08 45.35
N ASN A 230 -25.99 -6.91 45.25
CA ASN A 230 -26.35 -5.71 46.02
C ASN A 230 -27.46 -4.84 45.40
N THR A 231 -27.87 -5.09 44.16
CA THR A 231 -28.85 -4.24 43.45
C THR A 231 -30.28 -4.80 43.53
N SER A 232 -30.48 -6.06 43.92
CA SER A 232 -31.80 -6.72 43.96
C SER A 232 -32.59 -6.54 45.26
N LEU A 233 -32.06 -5.85 46.27
CA LEU A 233 -32.83 -5.53 47.49
C LEU A 233 -33.76 -4.31 47.36
N GLN A 234 -33.89 -3.74 46.15
CA GLN A 234 -34.75 -2.57 45.91
C GLN A 234 -35.75 -2.72 44.75
N GLU A 235 -36.04 -3.95 44.32
CA GLU A 235 -37.23 -4.24 43.50
C GLU A 235 -37.98 -5.44 44.09
N ASP A 236 -38.96 -5.14 44.96
CA ASP A 236 -39.95 -6.10 45.43
C ASP A 236 -40.83 -6.55 44.25
N ILE A 237 -40.53 -7.72 43.69
CA ILE A 237 -41.42 -8.43 42.76
C ILE A 237 -42.17 -9.53 43.55
N PRO A 238 -43.51 -9.57 43.55
CA PRO A 238 -44.24 -10.59 44.31
C PRO A 238 -44.15 -11.96 43.62
N VAL A 239 -43.66 -12.95 44.35
CA VAL A 239 -43.65 -14.37 43.97
C VAL A 239 -45.06 -14.95 44.16
N PRO A 240 -45.66 -15.65 43.17
CA PRO A 240 -46.91 -16.39 43.38
C PRO A 240 -46.64 -17.69 44.13
N GLY A 241 -47.55 -17.99 45.07
CA GLY A 241 -47.40 -19.01 46.10
C GLY A 241 -47.31 -20.47 45.66
N SER A 242 -46.78 -21.23 46.61
CA SER A 242 -46.63 -22.67 46.74
C SER A 242 -47.83 -23.52 46.28
N PHE A 243 -47.53 -24.59 45.54
CA PHE A 243 -48.32 -25.82 45.59
C PHE A 243 -47.53 -26.86 46.39
N GLU A 244 -48.05 -27.20 47.56
CA GLU A 244 -47.68 -28.37 48.35
C GLU A 244 -48.25 -29.64 47.69
N GLU A 245 -47.48 -30.72 47.57
CA GLU A 245 -47.97 -32.09 47.67
C GLU A 245 -46.85 -33.04 48.17
N PRO A 246 -47.20 -34.15 48.87
CA PRO A 246 -46.31 -34.84 49.80
C PRO A 246 -45.52 -36.00 49.18
N PHE A 247 -44.29 -36.19 49.67
CA PHE A 247 -43.39 -37.31 49.34
C PHE A 247 -43.90 -38.67 49.86
N PRO A 248 -43.60 -39.80 49.16
CA PRO A 248 -43.47 -41.09 49.80
C PRO A 248 -42.00 -41.53 49.96
N GLU A 249 -41.69 -41.88 51.21
CA GLU A 249 -40.76 -42.87 51.79
C GLU A 249 -39.62 -43.49 50.96
N TYR A 250 -38.41 -43.47 51.54
CA TYR A 250 -37.16 -44.07 51.05
C TYR A 250 -36.81 -45.36 51.81
N SER A 251 -36.25 -46.36 51.12
CA SER A 251 -35.45 -47.43 51.73
C SER A 251 -34.18 -47.73 50.91
N PRO A 252 -33.07 -48.15 51.54
CA PRO A 252 -31.71 -47.93 51.04
C PRO A 252 -31.04 -49.20 50.48
N GLU A 253 -30.23 -49.09 49.41
CA GLU A 253 -29.07 -49.99 49.19
C GLU A 253 -28.11 -49.49 48.08
N ALA A 254 -26.87 -50.00 48.10
CA ALA A 254 -25.62 -49.32 47.70
C ALA A 254 -25.09 -49.56 46.25
N PHE A 255 -24.26 -48.60 45.79
CA PHE A 255 -23.45 -48.42 44.54
C PHE A 255 -22.54 -49.61 44.13
N PRO A 256 -21.90 -49.72 42.91
CA PRO A 256 -21.27 -48.66 42.04
C PRO A 256 -21.22 -48.97 40.48
N PRO A 257 -20.33 -48.39 39.63
CA PRO A 257 -20.20 -47.00 39.18
C PRO A 257 -20.15 -46.78 37.63
N GLU A 258 -20.20 -45.49 37.22
CA GLU A 258 -19.71 -44.85 35.96
C GLU A 258 -20.48 -45.00 34.63
N PRO A 259 -20.27 -44.10 33.64
CA PRO A 259 -20.08 -42.64 33.70
C PRO A 259 -20.99 -41.91 32.67
N GLU A 260 -20.87 -40.57 32.61
CA GLU A 260 -21.50 -39.69 31.61
C GLU A 260 -23.00 -39.42 31.91
N GLN A 261 -23.56 -38.20 31.84
CA GLN A 261 -23.33 -37.11 30.90
C GLN A 261 -24.31 -35.98 31.33
N PHE A 262 -24.00 -34.72 31.02
CA PHE A 262 -24.92 -33.56 31.08
C PHE A 262 -25.49 -33.15 32.45
N VAL A 263 -24.68 -32.46 33.26
CA VAL A 263 -25.24 -31.40 34.12
C VAL A 263 -24.87 -30.06 33.50
N GLU A 264 -25.84 -29.53 32.78
CA GLU A 264 -25.93 -28.18 32.25
C GLU A 264 -25.70 -27.18 33.41
N LYS A 265 -24.49 -26.64 33.52
CA LYS A 265 -24.16 -25.59 34.48
C LYS A 265 -24.77 -24.25 34.02
N ASN A 266 -26.05 -24.04 34.32
CA ASN A 266 -26.62 -22.70 34.46
C ASN A 266 -26.21 -22.09 35.82
N PHE A 267 -24.91 -21.92 36.04
CA PHE A 267 -24.42 -20.98 37.05
C PHE A 267 -24.13 -19.67 36.32
N VAL A 268 -25.12 -18.77 36.32
CA VAL A 268 -24.83 -17.36 36.04
C VAL A 268 -23.90 -16.90 37.17
N GLY A 269 -22.64 -16.64 36.84
CA GLY A 269 -21.62 -16.25 37.81
C GLY A 269 -22.01 -14.96 38.53
N ILE A 270 -21.71 -14.90 39.84
CA ILE A 270 -21.84 -13.67 40.63
C ILE A 270 -20.67 -12.75 40.26
N CYS A 271 -20.94 -11.47 39.99
CA CYS A 271 -19.87 -10.50 39.72
C CYS A 271 -19.03 -10.30 41.00
N THR A 272 -17.73 -10.55 40.96
CA THR A 272 -16.84 -10.34 42.12
C THR A 272 -16.21 -8.95 42.13
N GLU A 273 -15.97 -8.37 40.96
CA GLU A 273 -15.45 -7.00 40.79
C GLU A 273 -16.19 -6.25 39.67
N GLU A 274 -16.11 -4.92 39.66
CA GLU A 274 -16.61 -4.08 38.55
C GLU A 274 -15.77 -4.27 37.27
N PRO A 275 -16.36 -4.10 36.07
CA PRO A 275 -15.63 -4.29 34.81
C PRO A 275 -14.55 -3.22 34.60
N LYS A 276 -13.33 -3.69 34.32
CA LYS A 276 -12.15 -2.87 34.03
C LYS A 276 -11.90 -2.83 32.53
N PHE A 277 -11.73 -1.62 32.00
CA PHE A 277 -11.54 -1.39 30.57
C PHE A 277 -10.15 -0.81 30.25
N GLN A 278 -9.49 -1.36 29.23
CA GLN A 278 -8.20 -0.89 28.75
C GLN A 278 -8.25 -0.55 27.27
N SER A 279 -7.58 0.53 26.88
CA SER A 279 -7.41 0.89 25.47
C SER A 279 -6.53 -0.11 24.73
N HIS A 280 -6.89 -0.41 23.49
CA HIS A 280 -6.06 -1.26 22.64
C HIS A 280 -4.68 -0.68 22.38
N PHE A 281 -3.67 -1.56 22.37
CA PHE A 281 -2.38 -1.24 21.80
C PHE A 281 -2.53 -1.00 20.27
N PRO A 282 -1.92 0.06 19.72
CA PRO A 282 -2.05 0.40 18.30
C PRO A 282 -1.26 -0.57 17.41
N GLU A 283 -1.87 -1.72 17.09
CA GLU A 283 -1.26 -2.77 16.26
C GLU A 283 -0.79 -2.27 14.88
N THR A 284 -1.44 -1.25 14.31
CA THR A 284 -1.09 -0.66 13.02
C THR A 284 0.39 -0.28 12.89
N TRP A 285 1.04 0.11 13.99
CA TRP A 285 2.47 0.41 14.00
C TRP A 285 3.32 -0.80 13.60
N LEU A 286 2.94 -2.00 14.04
CA LEU A 286 3.62 -3.25 13.70
C LEU A 286 3.47 -3.59 12.22
N TRP A 287 2.28 -3.37 11.66
CA TRP A 287 1.98 -3.64 10.25
C TRP A 287 2.76 -2.72 9.30
N ILE A 288 2.90 -1.44 9.66
CA ILE A 288 3.34 -0.39 8.73
C ILE A 288 4.83 -0.09 8.87
N SER A 289 5.39 -0.14 10.09
CA SER A 289 6.78 0.24 10.34
C SER A 289 7.78 -0.53 9.48
N GLY A 290 7.64 -1.86 9.35
CA GLY A 290 8.55 -2.69 8.56
C GLY A 290 8.66 -2.26 7.09
N PRO A 291 7.55 -2.30 6.31
CA PRO A 291 7.57 -1.88 4.91
C PRO A 291 7.91 -0.41 4.70
N LEU A 292 7.49 0.47 5.62
CA LEU A 292 7.84 1.89 5.56
C LEU A 292 9.35 2.10 5.73
N CYS A 293 9.97 1.44 6.72
CA CYS A 293 11.42 1.47 6.91
C CYS A 293 12.16 0.91 5.70
N LEU A 294 11.68 -0.18 5.12
CA LEU A 294 12.26 -0.77 3.91
C LEU A 294 12.17 0.19 2.71
N TYR A 295 11.02 0.84 2.52
CA TYR A 295 10.84 1.85 1.48
C TYR A 295 11.77 3.05 1.68
N CYS A 296 11.86 3.57 2.92
CA CYS A 296 12.75 4.67 3.26
C CYS A 296 14.23 4.31 3.03
N ALA A 297 14.66 3.11 3.41
CA ALA A 297 16.02 2.62 3.18
C ALA A 297 16.35 2.52 1.68
N GLU A 298 15.42 1.99 0.87
CA GLU A 298 15.59 1.90 -0.58
C GLU A 298 15.61 3.29 -1.23
N ARG A 299 14.78 4.23 -0.76
CA ARG A 299 14.75 5.63 -1.23
C ARG A 299 16.06 6.35 -0.88
N LEU A 300 16.59 6.13 0.32
CA LEU A 300 17.86 6.69 0.76
C LEU A 300 19.04 6.11 -0.05
N TYR A 301 19.03 4.81 -0.30
CA TYR A 301 20.01 4.16 -1.17
C TYR A 301 19.97 4.73 -2.60
N ARG A 302 18.78 4.96 -3.17
CA ARG A 302 18.60 5.63 -4.46
C ARG A 302 19.26 7.00 -4.48
N TYR A 303 18.97 7.81 -3.47
CA TYR A 303 19.52 9.16 -3.32
C TYR A 303 21.06 9.14 -3.31
N PHE A 304 21.69 8.28 -2.51
CA PHE A 304 23.14 8.17 -2.47
C PHE A 304 23.73 7.71 -3.81
N ARG A 305 23.08 6.77 -4.50
CA ARG A 305 23.52 6.26 -5.81
C ARG A 305 23.38 7.28 -6.94
N SER A 306 22.36 8.13 -6.89
CA SER A 306 22.11 9.17 -7.90
C SER A 306 22.90 10.45 -7.68
N ASN A 307 23.45 10.68 -6.49
CA ASN A 307 24.16 11.92 -6.11
C ASN A 307 25.51 12.14 -6.84
N LYS A 308 25.98 11.17 -7.64
CA LYS A 308 27.16 11.36 -8.50
C LYS A 308 26.73 11.98 -9.85
N PRO A 309 27.29 13.13 -10.25
CA PRO A 309 26.97 13.74 -11.54
C PRO A 309 27.45 12.87 -12.70
N VAL A 310 26.73 12.95 -13.81
CA VAL A 310 27.01 12.22 -15.05
C VAL A 310 27.73 13.15 -16.02
N THR A 311 28.71 12.61 -16.73
CA THR A 311 29.45 13.36 -17.75
C THR A 311 28.68 13.32 -19.07
N ILE A 312 28.27 14.49 -19.57
CA ILE A 312 27.69 14.62 -20.90
C ILE A 312 28.83 14.55 -21.93
N VAL A 313 28.73 13.58 -22.84
CA VAL A 313 29.73 13.36 -23.90
C VAL A 313 29.38 14.18 -25.13
N SER A 314 28.12 14.17 -25.55
CA SER A 314 27.65 14.92 -26.71
C SER A 314 26.16 15.17 -26.66
N VAL A 315 25.75 16.29 -27.25
CA VAL A 315 24.35 16.68 -27.44
C VAL A 315 24.15 16.87 -28.95
N ILE A 316 23.13 16.21 -29.51
CA ILE A 316 22.80 16.27 -30.93
C ILE A 316 21.34 16.70 -31.07
N SER A 317 21.09 17.74 -31.85
CA SER A 317 19.75 18.21 -32.17
C SER A 317 19.25 17.53 -33.44
N HIS A 318 18.07 16.93 -33.38
CA HIS A 318 17.39 16.29 -34.49
C HIS A 318 16.17 17.14 -34.94
N PRO A 319 15.68 16.96 -36.19
CA PRO A 319 14.42 17.55 -36.61
C PRO A 319 13.25 17.19 -35.68
N CYS A 320 12.15 17.93 -35.78
CA CYS A 320 10.93 17.71 -34.98
C CYS A 320 11.11 17.90 -33.47
N ASN A 321 12.01 18.80 -33.06
CA ASN A 321 12.28 19.14 -31.66
C ASN A 321 12.67 17.92 -30.81
N VAL A 322 13.59 17.11 -31.31
CA VAL A 322 14.13 15.96 -30.58
C VAL A 322 15.61 16.21 -30.29
N LEU A 323 16.02 15.95 -29.05
CA LEU A 323 17.40 16.07 -28.60
C LEU A 323 17.93 14.67 -28.24
N GLU A 324 19.08 14.31 -28.79
CA GLU A 324 19.83 13.12 -28.40
C GLU A 324 20.94 13.53 -27.42
N LEU A 325 20.89 12.94 -26.23
CA LEU A 325 21.86 13.17 -25.17
C LEU A 325 22.69 11.90 -24.96
N ARG A 326 24.01 11.98 -25.17
CA ARG A 326 24.95 10.89 -24.89
C ARG A 326 25.74 11.19 -23.62
N MET A 327 25.80 10.21 -22.73
CA MET A 327 26.29 10.35 -21.37
C MET A 327 27.21 9.20 -20.99
N ARG A 328 28.06 9.43 -19.98
CA ARG A 328 28.92 8.43 -19.36
C ARG A 328 28.81 8.51 -17.85
N LYS A 329 28.62 7.35 -17.21
CA LYS A 329 28.55 7.18 -15.75
C LYS A 329 29.37 5.96 -15.35
N GLU A 330 30.14 6.08 -14.27
CA GLU A 330 30.94 4.97 -13.73
C GLU A 330 30.05 3.80 -13.29
N ASN A 331 30.47 2.58 -13.60
CA ASN A 331 29.78 1.33 -13.22
C ASN A 331 28.29 1.27 -13.60
N PHE A 332 27.90 2.01 -14.64
CA PHE A 332 26.53 2.01 -15.12
C PHE A 332 26.31 0.88 -16.13
N LYS A 333 25.52 -0.12 -15.74
CA LYS A 333 25.08 -1.21 -16.61
C LYS A 333 23.58 -1.06 -16.84
N ALA A 334 23.13 -1.13 -18.08
CA ALA A 334 21.72 -1.04 -18.43
C ALA A 334 21.36 -2.01 -19.55
N ARG A 335 20.09 -2.42 -19.58
CA ARG A 335 19.54 -3.34 -20.58
C ARG A 335 18.58 -2.62 -21.53
N PRO A 336 18.38 -3.16 -22.74
CA PRO A 336 17.46 -2.58 -23.71
C PRO A 336 16.03 -2.48 -23.17
N GLY A 337 15.33 -1.41 -23.53
CA GLY A 337 13.99 -1.14 -23.05
C GLY A 337 13.92 -0.56 -21.64
N GLN A 338 15.02 -0.43 -20.91
CA GLN A 338 15.04 0.25 -19.61
C GLN A 338 15.00 1.78 -19.77
N TYR A 339 14.60 2.47 -18.71
CA TYR A 339 14.60 3.94 -18.67
C TYR A 339 15.40 4.46 -17.47
N ILE A 340 15.73 5.74 -17.52
CA ILE A 340 16.40 6.47 -16.45
C ILE A 340 15.56 7.68 -16.05
N ILE A 341 15.83 8.23 -14.88
CA ILE A 341 15.29 9.52 -14.45
C ILE A 341 16.43 10.53 -14.48
N LEU A 342 16.21 11.62 -15.22
CA LEU A 342 17.14 12.72 -15.37
C LEU A 342 16.75 13.88 -14.45
N HIS A 343 17.72 14.38 -13.69
CA HIS A 343 17.59 15.56 -12.85
C HIS A 343 18.66 16.58 -13.22
N CYS A 344 18.25 17.81 -13.49
CA CYS A 344 19.15 18.92 -13.78
C CYS A 344 18.78 20.12 -12.91
N PRO A 345 19.52 20.39 -11.82
CA PRO A 345 19.20 21.47 -10.88
C PRO A 345 19.15 22.86 -11.51
N ARG A 346 19.87 23.07 -12.62
CA ARG A 346 19.85 24.35 -13.36
C ARG A 346 18.57 24.57 -14.16
N ALA A 347 17.88 23.50 -14.55
CA ALA A 347 16.59 23.58 -15.26
C ALA A 347 15.43 23.68 -14.26
N SER A 348 15.43 22.80 -13.26
CA SER A 348 14.50 22.81 -12.13
C SER A 348 15.15 22.13 -10.93
N ALA A 349 15.03 22.72 -9.74
CA ALA A 349 15.65 22.20 -8.53
C ALA A 349 15.00 20.89 -8.06
N LEU A 350 13.70 20.73 -8.28
CA LEU A 350 12.90 19.65 -7.68
C LEU A 350 12.38 18.62 -8.71
N GLU A 351 12.28 18.99 -9.98
CA GLU A 351 11.72 18.10 -11.01
C GLU A 351 12.73 17.12 -11.57
N SER A 352 12.31 15.87 -11.70
CA SER A 352 13.09 14.81 -12.30
C SER A 352 12.22 14.03 -13.29
N HIS A 353 12.69 13.90 -14.54
CA HIS A 353 11.88 13.41 -15.64
C HIS A 353 12.37 12.06 -16.17
N PRO A 354 11.46 11.08 -16.42
CA PRO A 354 11.84 9.76 -16.92
C PRO A 354 12.06 9.77 -18.44
N PHE A 355 13.16 9.15 -18.89
CA PHE A 355 13.49 8.99 -20.31
C PHE A 355 13.99 7.58 -20.60
N THR A 356 13.45 6.96 -21.66
CA THR A 356 13.86 5.63 -22.11
C THR A 356 15.27 5.66 -22.69
N LEU A 357 16.08 4.66 -22.35
CA LEU A 357 17.39 4.47 -22.95
C LEU A 357 17.20 4.05 -24.41
N THR A 358 17.80 4.81 -25.32
CA THR A 358 17.88 4.46 -26.76
C THR A 358 19.20 3.79 -27.09
N MET A 359 20.24 4.05 -26.29
CA MET A 359 21.55 3.41 -26.39
C MET A 359 21.97 2.91 -25.01
N CYS A 360 22.29 1.61 -24.92
CA CYS A 360 22.79 0.98 -23.71
C CYS A 360 24.33 0.87 -23.75
N PRO A 361 25.00 0.95 -22.59
CA PRO A 361 26.44 0.76 -22.53
C PRO A 361 26.78 -0.71 -22.82
N THR A 362 27.84 -0.93 -23.59
CA THR A 362 28.42 -2.25 -23.89
C THR A 362 29.80 -2.38 -23.26
N ASP A 363 30.36 -3.58 -23.23
CA ASP A 363 31.72 -3.82 -22.69
C ASP A 363 32.80 -2.99 -23.41
N THR A 364 32.56 -2.64 -24.68
CA THR A 364 33.46 -1.83 -25.50
C THR A 364 33.15 -0.33 -25.47
N LYS A 365 31.89 0.05 -25.19
CA LYS A 365 31.44 1.45 -25.16
C LYS A 365 30.66 1.74 -23.89
N ALA A 366 31.29 2.45 -22.95
CA ALA A 366 30.67 2.86 -21.69
C ALA A 366 29.66 4.02 -21.82
N THR A 367 29.32 4.44 -23.04
CA THR A 367 28.37 5.52 -23.29
C THR A 367 26.95 4.98 -23.39
N PHE A 368 26.00 5.72 -22.81
CA PHE A 368 24.57 5.46 -22.94
C PHE A 368 23.88 6.74 -23.41
N GLY A 369 22.67 6.60 -23.96
CA GLY A 369 21.99 7.75 -24.53
C GLY A 369 20.48 7.67 -24.45
N VAL A 370 19.86 8.84 -24.47
CA VAL A 370 18.41 9.04 -24.49
C VAL A 370 18.04 9.98 -25.62
N HIS A 371 16.84 9.80 -26.16
CA HIS A 371 16.19 10.77 -27.05
C HIS A 371 15.02 11.38 -26.29
N LEU A 372 15.02 12.70 -26.17
CA LEU A 372 13.95 13.46 -25.51
C LEU A 372 13.32 14.43 -26.50
N LYS A 373 11.99 14.47 -26.53
CA LYS A 373 11.23 15.43 -27.33
C LYS A 373 10.96 16.67 -26.49
N ILE A 374 11.12 17.85 -27.08
CA ILE A 374 10.84 19.13 -26.42
C ILE A 374 9.34 19.42 -26.55
N VAL A 375 8.63 19.36 -25.43
CA VAL A 375 7.15 19.48 -25.37
C VAL A 375 6.67 20.31 -24.17
N GLY A 376 7.51 20.49 -23.15
CA GLY A 376 7.16 21.24 -21.93
C GLY A 376 8.27 22.17 -21.46
N ASP A 377 7.93 23.01 -20.49
CA ASP A 377 8.78 24.05 -19.91
C ASP A 377 10.12 23.52 -19.38
N TRP A 378 10.12 22.37 -18.70
CA TRP A 378 11.34 21.73 -18.24
C TRP A 378 12.24 21.33 -19.41
N THR A 379 11.66 20.71 -20.45
CA THR A 379 12.43 20.25 -21.62
C THR A 379 12.98 21.41 -22.45
N GLU A 380 12.24 22.51 -22.55
CA GLU A 380 12.68 23.75 -23.23
C GLU A 380 13.85 24.38 -22.47
N ARG A 381 13.72 24.60 -21.16
CA ARG A 381 14.82 25.11 -20.32
C ARG A 381 16.03 24.20 -20.35
N PHE A 382 15.82 22.88 -20.34
CA PHE A 382 16.91 21.92 -20.41
C PHE A 382 17.62 21.99 -21.77
N GLN A 383 16.88 22.10 -22.88
CA GLN A 383 17.45 22.32 -24.20
C GLN A 383 18.25 23.62 -24.26
N ASP A 384 17.70 24.72 -23.77
CA ASP A 384 18.38 26.02 -23.73
C ASP A 384 19.69 25.93 -22.96
N LEU A 385 19.72 25.28 -21.80
CA LEU A 385 20.96 25.09 -21.03
C LEU A 385 22.02 24.25 -21.78
N LEU A 386 21.59 23.29 -22.60
CA LEU A 386 22.49 22.45 -23.38
C LEU A 386 22.97 23.14 -24.68
N LEU A 387 22.14 24.01 -25.27
CA LEU A 387 22.41 24.66 -26.56
C LEU A 387 22.92 26.11 -26.45
N LEU A 388 22.59 26.87 -25.40
CA LEU A 388 23.07 28.25 -25.18
C LEU A 388 24.60 28.31 -25.06
N HIS A 389 25.21 27.30 -24.44
CA HIS A 389 26.67 27.15 -24.39
C HIS A 389 27.30 26.86 -25.76
N SER A 390 26.50 26.59 -26.80
CA SER A 390 26.94 26.47 -28.18
C SER A 390 26.81 27.76 -28.98
N ARG A 391 26.03 28.76 -28.54
CA ARG A 391 25.76 30.01 -29.30
C ARG A 391 26.56 31.23 -28.86
N GLN A 392 27.05 31.27 -27.62
CA GLN A 392 27.85 32.42 -27.13
C GLN A 392 29.32 32.43 -27.62
N ASN A 393 29.79 31.38 -28.30
CA ASN A 393 31.19 31.26 -28.74
C ASN A 393 31.37 31.30 -30.28
N THR A 394 30.42 31.86 -31.02
CA THR A 394 30.49 31.99 -32.49
C THR A 394 30.94 33.37 -32.98
N GLU A 395 31.62 34.16 -32.15
CA GLU A 395 32.41 35.30 -32.62
C GLU A 395 33.88 35.16 -32.20
N ILE A 396 34.67 34.65 -33.16
CA ILE A 396 36.10 34.93 -33.38
C ILE A 396 37.10 34.45 -32.29
N LEU A 397 37.40 33.13 -32.23
CA LEU A 397 38.76 32.55 -32.10
C LEU A 397 38.73 31.01 -32.12
N PRO A 398 39.70 30.30 -32.75
CA PRO A 398 39.79 28.84 -32.69
C PRO A 398 40.59 28.43 -31.44
N ASN A 399 39.99 28.55 -30.26
CA ASN A 399 40.56 27.97 -29.05
C ASN A 399 39.71 26.76 -28.63
N PHE A 400 40.40 25.63 -28.40
CA PHE A 400 39.90 24.38 -27.83
C PHE A 400 39.30 24.62 -26.42
N HIS A 401 38.14 25.26 -26.33
CA HIS A 401 37.42 25.42 -25.09
C HIS A 401 36.45 24.27 -24.92
N GLN A 402 36.77 23.43 -23.93
CA GLN A 402 35.97 22.30 -23.47
C GLN A 402 34.55 22.80 -23.14
N ARG A 403 33.54 22.31 -23.87
CA ARG A 403 32.14 22.65 -23.62
C ARG A 403 31.77 22.32 -22.17
N ASN A 404 31.46 23.33 -21.37
CA ASN A 404 31.02 23.14 -20.00
C ASN A 404 29.51 22.87 -19.96
N TYR A 405 29.15 21.59 -20.03
CA TYR A 405 27.77 21.16 -19.83
C TYR A 405 27.32 21.33 -18.37
N PRO A 406 26.00 21.57 -18.12
CA PRO A 406 25.46 21.62 -16.77
C PRO A 406 25.64 20.27 -16.05
N LYS A 407 25.71 20.31 -14.71
CA LYS A 407 25.67 19.09 -13.90
C LYS A 407 24.31 18.42 -14.05
N VAL A 408 24.33 17.16 -14.46
CA VAL A 408 23.14 16.31 -14.63
C VAL A 408 23.30 15.08 -13.77
N TYR A 409 22.23 14.70 -13.07
CA TYR A 409 22.16 13.51 -12.23
C TYR A 409 21.23 12.49 -12.87
N VAL A 410 21.65 11.22 -12.81
CA VAL A 410 20.90 10.10 -13.39
C VAL A 410 20.59 9.09 -12.29
N ASP A 411 19.30 8.85 -12.07
CA ASP A 411 18.82 7.71 -11.29
C ASP A 411 18.31 6.61 -12.23
N GLY A 412 18.71 5.37 -11.96
CA GLY A 412 18.42 4.21 -12.79
C GLY A 412 19.63 3.28 -12.98
N PRO A 413 19.51 2.29 -13.88
CA PRO A 413 18.38 2.07 -14.78
C PRO A 413 17.17 1.45 -14.07
N PHE A 414 15.98 1.66 -14.64
CA PHE A 414 14.73 1.06 -14.19
C PHE A 414 14.14 0.15 -15.28
N GLY A 415 13.68 -1.03 -14.86
CA GLY A 415 12.99 -1.97 -15.73
C GLY A 415 11.69 -1.39 -16.28
N SER A 416 11.35 -1.76 -17.52
CA SER A 416 10.06 -1.47 -18.13
C SER A 416 9.49 -2.73 -18.78
N PRO A 417 8.17 -2.77 -19.06
CA PRO A 417 7.57 -3.90 -19.78
C PRO A 417 8.22 -4.18 -21.13
N SER A 418 8.83 -3.18 -21.77
CA SER A 418 9.52 -3.34 -23.05
C SER A 418 10.74 -4.25 -22.96
N GLU A 419 11.33 -4.43 -21.79
CA GLU A 419 12.44 -5.37 -21.58
C GLU A 419 12.03 -6.84 -21.85
N GLU A 420 10.74 -7.15 -21.71
CA GLU A 420 10.22 -8.51 -21.94
C GLU A 420 10.13 -8.88 -23.42
N SER A 421 10.21 -7.92 -24.35
CA SER A 421 10.06 -8.20 -25.78
C SER A 421 11.13 -9.15 -26.32
N LEU A 422 12.27 -9.27 -25.64
CA LEU A 422 13.35 -10.19 -25.99
C LEU A 422 13.17 -11.59 -25.40
N ASN A 423 12.17 -11.80 -24.53
CA ASN A 423 11.92 -13.10 -23.88
C ASN A 423 10.95 -13.99 -24.66
N TYR A 424 10.29 -13.48 -25.69
CA TYR A 424 9.34 -14.21 -26.53
C TYR A 424 9.99 -14.59 -27.87
N GLU A 425 9.64 -15.76 -28.40
CA GLU A 425 10.13 -16.23 -29.71
C GLU A 425 9.69 -15.30 -30.85
N VAL A 426 8.46 -14.79 -30.77
CA VAL A 426 7.90 -13.83 -31.71
C VAL A 426 7.31 -12.66 -30.92
N SER A 427 7.80 -11.45 -31.20
CA SER A 427 7.36 -10.21 -30.56
C SER A 427 6.84 -9.23 -31.61
N LEU A 428 5.60 -8.78 -31.45
CA LEU A 428 5.01 -7.71 -32.27
C LEU A 428 5.17 -6.37 -31.54
N CYS A 429 6.02 -5.50 -32.05
CA CYS A 429 6.27 -4.16 -31.51
C CYS A 429 5.44 -3.12 -32.26
N VAL A 430 4.43 -2.55 -31.62
CA VAL A 430 3.62 -1.44 -32.17
C VAL A 430 3.98 -0.15 -31.44
N ALA A 431 4.38 0.88 -32.18
CA ALA A 431 4.80 2.16 -31.63
C ALA A 431 4.26 3.34 -32.44
N GLY A 432 4.01 4.46 -31.77
CA GLY A 432 3.65 5.73 -32.38
C GLY A 432 4.39 6.89 -31.74
N GLY A 433 4.86 7.84 -32.55
CA GLY A 433 5.60 9.02 -32.08
C GLY A 433 6.85 8.67 -31.25
N ILE A 434 7.05 9.37 -30.13
CA ILE A 434 8.20 9.15 -29.23
C ILE A 434 8.16 7.78 -28.52
N GLY A 435 7.01 7.09 -28.54
CA GLY A 435 6.85 5.74 -28.00
C GLY A 435 7.71 4.68 -28.71
N VAL A 436 8.38 5.03 -29.82
CA VAL A 436 9.35 4.15 -30.51
C VAL A 436 10.68 4.00 -29.76
N THR A 437 11.01 4.93 -28.86
CA THR A 437 12.29 4.96 -28.12
C THR A 437 12.72 3.64 -27.45
N PRO A 438 11.85 2.89 -26.72
CA PRO A 438 12.25 1.58 -26.19
C PRO A 438 12.63 0.58 -27.28
N PHE A 439 11.90 0.58 -28.41
CA PHE A 439 12.14 -0.32 -29.52
C PHE A 439 13.41 0.01 -30.28
N ALA A 440 13.80 1.29 -30.35
CA ALA A 440 15.09 1.68 -30.92
C ALA A 440 16.26 0.99 -30.21
N SER A 441 16.25 0.94 -28.87
CA SER A 441 17.28 0.24 -28.08
C SER A 441 17.26 -1.28 -28.28
N ILE A 442 16.06 -1.87 -28.36
CA ILE A 442 15.86 -3.29 -28.62
C ILE A 442 16.39 -3.68 -30.00
N LEU A 443 15.97 -2.96 -31.05
CA LEU A 443 16.40 -3.18 -32.43
C LEU A 443 17.90 -3.03 -32.59
N ASN A 444 18.48 -1.98 -31.98
CA ASN A 444 19.92 -1.78 -31.99
C ASN A 444 20.66 -2.97 -31.38
N THR A 445 20.13 -3.53 -30.30
CA THR A 445 20.71 -4.73 -29.67
C THR A 445 20.56 -5.96 -30.55
N LEU A 446 19.42 -6.17 -31.19
CA LEU A 446 19.21 -7.29 -32.12
C LEU A 446 20.14 -7.22 -33.35
N LEU A 447 20.49 -6.02 -33.81
CA LEU A 447 21.43 -5.83 -34.92
C LEU A 447 22.88 -6.16 -34.52
N TYR A 448 23.28 -5.87 -33.28
CA TYR A 448 24.65 -6.11 -32.79
C TYR A 448 24.85 -7.51 -32.20
N VAL A 449 23.79 -8.21 -31.79
CA VAL A 449 23.86 -9.59 -31.33
C VAL A 449 23.71 -10.50 -32.55
N SER A 450 24.82 -11.10 -33.01
CA SER A 450 24.80 -12.15 -34.04
C SER A 450 23.78 -13.25 -33.69
N PRO A 451 23.03 -13.83 -34.66
CA PRO A 451 22.08 -14.91 -34.43
C PRO A 451 22.65 -16.11 -33.65
N THR A 452 23.98 -16.28 -33.67
CA THR A 452 24.70 -17.35 -32.95
C THR A 452 24.87 -17.10 -31.45
N HIS A 453 24.65 -15.88 -30.96
CA HIS A 453 24.76 -15.51 -29.54
C HIS A 453 23.42 -15.18 -28.86
N LEU A 454 22.32 -15.22 -29.60
CA LEU A 454 20.98 -15.40 -29.02
C LEU A 454 20.88 -16.84 -28.54
N LYS A 455 21.60 -17.18 -27.46
CA LYS A 455 21.20 -18.33 -26.67
C LYS A 455 19.74 -18.03 -26.26
N PRO A 456 18.75 -18.86 -26.60
CA PRO A 456 17.55 -18.87 -25.79
C PRO A 456 18.07 -19.01 -24.36
N PHE A 457 17.63 -18.16 -23.43
CA PHE A 457 17.98 -18.35 -22.02
C PHE A 457 17.67 -19.82 -21.70
N SER A 458 18.73 -20.63 -21.62
CA SER A 458 18.69 -22.05 -21.94
C SER A 458 18.10 -22.79 -20.76
N GLN A 459 17.11 -23.64 -21.09
CA GLN A 459 16.46 -24.71 -20.31
C GLN A 459 16.20 -24.43 -18.82
#